data_AF-A0A0J8I380-F1
#
_entry.id   AF-A0A0J8I380-F1
#
_cell.length_a   1.000
_cell.length_b   1.000
_cell.length_c   1.000
_cell.angle_alpha   90.00
_cell.angle_beta   90.00
_cell.angle_gamma   90.00
#
_symmetry.space_group_name_H-M   'P 1'
#
loop_
_entity.id
_entity.type
_entity.pdbx_description
1 polymer ?
#
loop_
_entity_poly.entity_id
_entity_poly.type
_entity_poly.pdbx_seq_one_letter_code
_entity_poly.pdbx_strand_id
1 'polypeptide(L)'
;MVPLLTALLNVSSVGRTLAPNRGFSINLEFAFPSPLLDLWSLATPPEPAPASTGGVYGSPATGPTSPTGGSGFSGGGPTPGGTDLTVDTPFGIVAGSLESVGLAIVPLIIIGAIVYVVFLGVLEAIYVGGLDRRLEHERIEPVACVLRYAPRLVLYNLLIVGGFAVLVPVLLVAPPLLLLAFPVLILVAYLFYAVPFLFIVDDARFLEAFRQSHRMAIDGGAYFWFAVWHAVTAVVASIILSILVSIGGPVGLLVALGFATPLGLVLTAATVSFLRELVELEGQRWTM
;
A
#
# COMPACT_ATOMS: atom_id res chain seq x y z
N MET A 1 17.12 2.19 2.34
CA MET A 1 16.72 2.70 3.67
C MET A 1 15.27 3.13 3.69
N VAL A 2 14.79 3.84 2.66
CA VAL A 2 13.38 4.26 2.56
C VAL A 2 12.38 3.09 2.67
N PRO A 3 12.47 2.01 1.86
CA PRO A 3 11.58 0.85 2.02
C PRO A 3 11.67 0.21 3.42
N LEU A 4 12.87 0.10 3.97
CA LEU A 4 13.07 -0.45 5.32
C LEU A 4 12.36 0.37 6.40
N LEU A 5 12.41 1.70 6.29
CA LEU A 5 11.78 2.60 7.25
C LEU A 5 10.25 2.58 7.11
N THR A 6 9.72 2.51 5.89
CA THR A 6 8.28 2.36 5.68
C THR A 6 7.78 0.98 6.18
N ALA A 7 8.59 -0.09 6.05
CA ALA A 7 8.23 -1.43 6.52
C ALA A 7 8.04 -1.44 8.04
N LEU A 8 8.96 -0.78 8.74
CA LEU A 8 9.01 -0.69 10.21
C LEU A 8 7.99 0.30 10.78
N LEU A 9 7.60 1.32 10.00
CA LEU A 9 6.55 2.29 10.38
C LEU A 9 5.15 1.66 10.38
N ASN A 10 4.95 0.50 9.75
CA ASN A 10 3.69 -0.23 9.79
C ASN A 10 3.60 -1.08 11.08
N VAL A 11 3.46 -0.40 12.22
CA VAL A 11 3.56 -0.98 13.58
C VAL A 11 2.47 -2.03 13.84
N SER A 12 1.30 -1.90 13.21
CA SER A 12 0.21 -2.89 13.32
C SER A 12 0.56 -4.22 12.65
N SER A 13 1.23 -4.18 11.50
CA SER A 13 1.65 -5.38 10.76
C SER A 13 2.82 -6.10 11.44
N VAL A 14 3.74 -5.34 12.05
CA VAL A 14 4.81 -5.86 12.91
C VAL A 14 4.23 -6.49 14.19
N GLY A 15 3.24 -5.85 14.82
CA GLY A 15 2.53 -6.39 15.98
C GLY A 15 1.81 -7.71 15.68
N ARG A 16 1.21 -7.84 14.49
CA ARG A 16 0.54 -9.09 14.05
C ARG A 16 1.51 -10.23 13.81
N THR A 17 2.66 -9.97 13.20
CA THR A 17 3.68 -11.00 12.94
C THR A 17 4.38 -11.49 14.22
N LEU A 18 4.39 -10.67 15.27
CA LEU A 18 4.93 -11.02 16.58
C LEU A 18 3.89 -11.67 17.53
N ALA A 19 2.62 -11.75 17.13
CA ALA A 19 1.56 -12.30 17.98
C ALA A 19 1.63 -13.86 18.08
N PRO A 20 1.31 -14.45 19.25
CA PRO A 20 1.43 -15.91 19.46
C PRO A 20 0.41 -16.76 18.68
N ASN A 21 -0.77 -16.21 18.33
CA ASN A 21 -1.83 -16.94 17.63
C ASN A 21 -1.72 -16.72 16.12
N ARG A 22 -1.10 -17.69 15.43
CA ARG A 22 -0.86 -17.64 13.97
C ARG A 22 -2.02 -18.27 13.21
N GLY A 23 -2.83 -17.46 12.54
CA GLY A 23 -3.69 -17.88 11.44
C GLY A 23 -2.94 -17.84 10.10
N PHE A 24 -3.22 -18.78 9.20
CA PHE A 24 -2.72 -18.78 7.82
C PHE A 24 -3.73 -18.04 6.94
N SER A 25 -3.35 -16.88 6.41
CA SER A 25 -4.17 -16.15 5.44
C SER A 25 -3.32 -15.79 4.22
N ILE A 26 -3.84 -16.14 3.04
CA ILE A 26 -3.32 -15.67 1.75
C ILE A 26 -4.31 -14.61 1.29
N ASN A 27 -3.97 -13.34 1.46
CA ASN A 27 -4.73 -12.23 0.88
C ASN A 27 -3.84 -11.52 -0.15
N LEU A 28 -4.24 -11.59 -1.41
CA LEU A 28 -3.64 -10.83 -2.51
C LEU A 28 -4.13 -9.38 -2.41
N GLU A 29 -3.41 -8.56 -1.65
CA GLU A 29 -3.68 -7.13 -1.58
C GLU A 29 -3.09 -6.49 -2.85
N PHE A 30 -3.96 -5.99 -3.73
CA PHE A 30 -3.54 -5.25 -4.92
C PHE A 30 -2.97 -3.90 -4.49
N ALA A 31 -1.67 -3.87 -4.19
CA ALA A 31 -0.92 -2.63 -4.06
C ALA A 31 -0.92 -1.93 -5.44
N PHE A 32 -1.56 -0.76 -5.50
CA PHE A 32 -1.51 0.14 -6.65
C PHE A 32 -0.08 0.43 -7.09
N PRO A 33 0.17 0.90 -8.33
CA PRO A 33 1.50 1.30 -8.80
C PRO A 33 2.06 2.43 -7.93
N SER A 34 2.68 2.00 -6.83
CA SER A 34 3.44 2.76 -5.89
C SER A 34 4.89 2.59 -6.31
N PRO A 35 5.63 3.67 -6.62
CA PRO A 35 7.07 3.59 -6.84
C PRO A 35 7.84 3.21 -5.57
N LEU A 36 7.16 3.16 -4.42
CA LEU A 36 7.69 2.65 -3.16
C LEU A 36 7.22 1.20 -2.98
N LEU A 37 8.02 0.25 -3.48
CA LEU A 37 7.87 -1.17 -3.14
C LEU A 37 8.39 -1.38 -1.71
N ASP A 38 7.49 -1.67 -0.80
CA ASP A 38 7.78 -2.01 0.59
C ASP A 38 7.41 -3.47 0.92
N LEU A 39 7.92 -4.03 2.01
CA LEU A 39 7.67 -5.42 2.43
C LEU A 39 6.18 -5.76 2.43
N TRP A 40 5.33 -4.86 2.92
CA TRP A 40 3.88 -5.07 2.99
C TRP A 40 3.16 -4.89 1.66
N SER A 41 3.82 -4.30 0.65
CA SER A 41 3.34 -4.35 -0.74
C SER A 41 3.60 -5.71 -1.41
N LEU A 42 4.44 -6.55 -0.78
CA LEU A 42 4.86 -7.85 -1.31
C LEU A 42 4.48 -9.04 -0.41
N ALA A 43 4.18 -8.83 0.86
CA ALA A 43 3.89 -9.88 1.83
C ALA A 43 2.70 -9.51 2.72
N THR A 44 1.77 -10.46 2.88
CA THR A 44 0.57 -10.31 3.69
C THR A 44 0.86 -10.61 5.17
N PRO A 45 0.42 -9.79 6.13
CA PRO A 45 0.52 -10.14 7.56
C PRO A 45 -0.49 -11.25 7.93
N PRO A 46 -0.19 -12.09 8.93
CA PRO A 46 -1.11 -13.09 9.46
C PRO A 46 -2.41 -12.45 9.98
N GLU A 47 -3.54 -13.14 9.77
CA GLU A 47 -4.86 -12.71 10.23
C GLU A 47 -4.90 -12.64 11.78
N PRO A 48 -5.54 -11.62 12.37
CA PRO A 48 -5.72 -11.57 13.82
C PRO A 48 -6.52 -12.79 14.29
N ALA A 49 -6.11 -13.35 15.43
CA ALA A 49 -6.92 -14.35 16.11
C ALA A 49 -8.33 -13.78 16.35
N PRO A 50 -9.41 -14.55 16.12
CA PRO A 50 -10.75 -14.08 16.42
C PRO A 50 -10.77 -13.59 17.87
N ALA A 51 -11.21 -12.36 18.07
CA ALA A 51 -11.25 -11.74 19.38
C ALA A 51 -11.95 -12.70 20.35
N SER A 52 -11.21 -13.27 21.28
CA SER A 52 -11.80 -13.92 22.43
C SER A 52 -12.63 -12.84 23.11
N THR A 53 -13.96 -12.99 23.09
CA THR A 53 -14.89 -12.19 23.87
C THR A 53 -14.43 -12.27 25.32
N GLY A 54 -13.62 -11.29 25.74
CA GLY A 54 -13.07 -11.22 27.08
C GLY A 54 -14.24 -11.00 28.02
N GLY A 55 -14.58 -12.03 28.79
CA GLY A 55 -15.52 -11.94 29.89
C GLY A 55 -15.13 -10.79 30.81
N VAL A 56 -15.90 -9.72 30.75
CA VAL A 56 -15.75 -8.53 31.58
C VAL A 56 -16.25 -8.88 32.99
N TYR A 57 -15.29 -8.88 33.92
CA TYR A 57 -15.42 -8.71 35.37
C TYR A 57 -16.32 -9.68 36.16
N GLY A 58 -15.67 -10.66 36.80
CA GLY A 58 -16.16 -11.20 38.06
C GLY A 58 -16.07 -10.12 39.16
N SER A 59 -17.21 -9.65 39.65
CA SER A 59 -17.31 -8.98 40.94
C SER A 59 -17.41 -10.01 42.07
N PRO A 60 -16.74 -9.80 43.22
CA PRO A 60 -16.87 -10.69 44.36
C PRO A 60 -18.20 -10.40 45.06
N ALA A 61 -19.19 -11.27 44.88
CA ALA A 61 -20.43 -11.21 45.65
C ALA A 61 -20.25 -12.02 46.94
N THR A 62 -20.18 -11.31 48.06
CA THR A 62 -20.34 -11.82 49.42
C THR A 62 -21.82 -12.19 49.68
N GLY A 63 -22.09 -13.44 50.05
CA GLY A 63 -23.41 -13.85 50.57
C GLY A 63 -23.66 -15.37 50.51
N PRO A 64 -24.15 -16.03 51.58
CA PRO A 64 -24.27 -17.49 51.64
C PRO A 64 -25.64 -17.99 51.16
N THR A 65 -25.69 -19.15 50.48
CA THR A 65 -26.59 -20.31 50.75
C THR A 65 -26.74 -21.28 49.54
N SER A 66 -26.42 -22.54 49.82
CA SER A 66 -27.06 -23.81 49.41
C SER A 66 -27.04 -24.33 47.95
N PRO A 67 -26.91 -25.66 47.75
CA PRO A 67 -26.77 -26.31 46.44
C PRO A 67 -28.11 -26.82 45.91
N THR A 68 -28.40 -26.59 44.63
CA THR A 68 -29.44 -27.36 43.92
C THR A 68 -29.12 -27.45 42.43
N GLY A 69 -29.09 -28.69 41.92
CA GLY A 69 -28.92 -28.97 40.51
C GLY A 69 -30.14 -28.57 39.68
N GLY A 70 -29.89 -28.28 38.40
CA GLY A 70 -30.92 -27.98 37.41
C GLY A 70 -30.30 -27.84 36.03
N SER A 71 -30.37 -28.91 35.24
CA SER A 71 -30.16 -28.89 33.79
C SER A 71 -31.23 -28.00 33.13
N GLY A 72 -30.81 -26.96 32.40
CA GLY A 72 -31.73 -26.07 31.70
C GLY A 72 -31.06 -25.45 30.48
N PHE A 73 -31.49 -25.91 29.31
CA PHE A 73 -31.27 -25.32 27.99
C PHE A 73 -31.61 -23.82 28.02
N SER A 74 -30.68 -22.93 27.67
CA SER A 74 -30.96 -21.50 27.45
C SER A 74 -30.83 -21.17 25.96
N GLY A 75 -31.97 -20.82 25.36
CA GLY A 75 -32.07 -20.37 23.98
C GLY A 75 -31.42 -19.00 23.78
N GLY A 76 -30.61 -18.89 22.73
CA GLY A 76 -30.09 -17.62 22.24
C GLY A 76 -31.17 -16.87 21.45
N GLY A 77 -31.72 -15.83 22.06
CA GLY A 77 -32.45 -14.79 21.32
C GLY A 77 -31.46 -13.78 20.71
N PRO A 78 -31.77 -13.16 19.56
CA PRO A 78 -30.86 -12.25 18.87
C PRO A 78 -30.86 -10.87 19.55
N THR A 79 -29.69 -10.45 20.05
CA THR A 79 -29.45 -9.09 20.56
C THR A 79 -29.16 -8.14 19.38
N PRO A 80 -29.61 -6.87 19.41
CA PRO A 80 -29.55 -5.96 18.26
C PRO A 80 -28.11 -5.63 17.83
N GLY A 81 -27.88 -5.62 16.52
CA GLY A 81 -26.58 -5.45 15.90
C GLY A 81 -25.97 -4.06 16.11
N GLY A 82 -24.85 -4.02 16.83
CA GLY A 82 -23.81 -3.03 16.59
C GLY A 82 -22.90 -3.59 15.50
N THR A 83 -22.95 -3.01 14.30
CA THR A 83 -21.96 -3.26 13.25
C THR A 83 -20.66 -2.58 13.65
N ASP A 84 -19.86 -3.28 14.42
CA ASP A 84 -18.51 -2.88 14.80
C ASP A 84 -17.62 -2.92 13.53
N LEU A 85 -17.33 -1.76 12.94
CA LEU A 85 -16.51 -1.64 11.74
C LEU A 85 -15.08 -1.32 12.14
N THR A 86 -14.20 -2.31 12.04
CA THR A 86 -12.78 -2.15 12.31
C THR A 86 -12.09 -1.59 11.07
N VAL A 87 -11.80 -0.29 11.06
CA VAL A 87 -10.98 0.33 10.00
C VAL A 87 -9.53 0.31 10.46
N ASP A 88 -8.74 -0.57 9.86
CA ASP A 88 -7.30 -0.57 10.04
C ASP A 88 -6.68 0.63 9.35
N THR A 89 -6.04 1.49 10.14
CA THR A 89 -5.17 2.54 9.61
C THR A 89 -3.72 2.20 9.94
N PRO A 90 -2.74 2.66 9.13
CA PRO A 90 -1.32 2.36 9.34
C PRO A 90 -0.76 2.86 10.69
N PHE A 91 -1.53 3.63 11.47
CA PHE A 91 -1.14 4.19 12.77
C PHE A 91 -1.91 3.58 13.96
N GLY A 92 -2.79 2.61 13.75
CA GLY A 92 -3.53 1.91 14.82
C GLY A 92 -4.97 1.53 14.46
N ILE A 93 -5.54 0.62 15.26
CA ILE A 93 -6.96 0.25 15.22
C ILE A 93 -7.75 1.37 15.90
N VAL A 94 -8.47 2.17 15.12
CA VAL A 94 -9.51 3.05 15.68
C VAL A 94 -10.79 2.24 15.73
N ALA A 95 -10.98 1.49 16.80
CA ALA A 95 -12.26 0.86 17.12
C ALA A 95 -13.15 1.93 17.76
N GLY A 96 -14.09 2.47 16.98
CA GLY A 96 -15.07 3.44 17.45
C GLY A 96 -16.38 3.27 16.70
N SER A 97 -17.50 3.27 17.43
CA SER A 97 -18.84 3.21 16.85
C SER A 97 -19.03 4.36 15.85
N LEU A 98 -19.47 4.05 14.62
CA LEU A 98 -19.75 5.05 13.57
C LEU A 98 -20.71 6.17 14.02
N GLU A 99 -21.49 5.90 15.07
CA GLU A 99 -22.49 6.82 15.62
C GLU A 99 -21.88 7.93 16.50
N SER A 100 -20.69 7.71 17.08
CA SER A 100 -19.97 8.71 17.90
C SER A 100 -18.87 9.44 17.11
N VAL A 101 -18.50 8.91 15.95
CA VAL A 101 -17.54 9.48 15.00
C VAL A 101 -18.26 10.51 14.12
N GLY A 102 -18.68 11.62 14.72
CA GLY A 102 -19.39 12.69 14.01
C GLY A 102 -18.54 13.34 12.90
N LEU A 103 -19.20 14.18 12.08
CA LEU A 103 -18.60 15.03 11.02
C LEU A 103 -17.29 15.76 11.42
N ALA A 104 -17.01 15.91 12.72
CA ALA A 104 -15.79 16.48 13.27
C ALA A 104 -14.50 15.69 12.95
N ILE A 105 -14.57 14.40 12.65
CA ILE A 105 -13.38 13.59 12.31
C ILE A 105 -13.01 13.68 10.82
N VAL A 106 -13.98 14.03 9.97
CA VAL A 106 -13.75 14.26 8.52
C VAL A 106 -12.60 15.23 8.24
N PRO A 107 -12.54 16.45 8.84
CA PRO A 107 -11.41 17.35 8.60
C PRO A 107 -10.08 16.75 9.08
N LEU A 108 -10.06 15.98 10.17
CA LEU A 108 -8.84 15.33 10.65
C LEU A 108 -8.37 14.23 9.69
N ILE A 109 -9.29 13.44 9.14
CA ILE A 109 -8.98 12.45 8.08
C ILE A 109 -8.43 13.14 6.85
N ILE A 110 -9.05 14.24 6.39
CA ILE A 110 -8.58 15.00 5.23
C ILE A 110 -7.17 15.55 5.48
N ILE A 111 -6.94 16.16 6.65
CA ILE A 111 -5.61 16.68 7.03
C ILE A 111 -4.60 15.53 7.07
N GLY A 112 -4.94 14.40 7.70
CA GLY A 112 -4.08 13.21 7.75
C GLY A 112 -3.74 12.68 6.36
N ALA A 113 -4.72 12.61 5.46
CA ALA A 113 -4.51 12.20 4.07
C ALA A 113 -3.60 13.18 3.30
N ILE A 114 -3.78 14.49 3.48
CA ILE A 114 -2.90 15.50 2.88
C ILE A 114 -1.47 15.36 3.39
N VAL A 115 -1.27 15.24 4.70
CA VAL A 115 0.05 15.06 5.31
C VAL A 115 0.71 13.79 4.78
N TYR A 116 -0.05 12.70 4.68
CA TYR A 116 0.42 11.43 4.11
C TYR A 116 0.85 11.57 2.64
N VAL A 117 0.03 12.22 1.80
CA VAL A 117 0.34 12.47 0.39
C VAL A 117 1.59 13.35 0.22
N VAL A 118 1.73 14.39 1.04
CA VAL A 118 2.93 15.23 1.05
C VAL A 118 4.16 14.42 1.44
N PHE A 119 4.05 13.62 2.49
CA PHE A 119 5.13 12.76 2.95
C PHE A 119 5.55 11.75 1.86
N LEU A 120 4.60 11.08 1.21
CA LEU A 120 4.89 10.18 0.09
C LEU A 120 5.59 10.90 -1.06
N GLY A 121 5.07 12.05 -1.51
CA GLY A 121 5.68 12.77 -2.63
C GLY A 121 7.12 13.23 -2.35
N VAL A 122 7.42 13.63 -1.10
CA VAL A 122 8.80 13.95 -0.67
C VAL A 122 9.67 12.70 -0.67
N LEU A 123 9.16 11.59 -0.16
CA LEU A 123 9.89 10.34 -0.04
C LEU A 123 10.22 9.75 -1.43
N GLU A 124 9.25 9.76 -2.34
CA GLU A 124 9.40 9.37 -3.74
C GLU A 124 10.42 10.26 -4.46
N ALA A 125 10.34 11.59 -4.26
CA ALA A 125 11.28 12.53 -4.87
C ALA A 125 12.73 12.25 -4.45
N ILE A 126 12.97 11.98 -3.17
CA ILE A 126 14.30 11.66 -2.65
C ILE A 126 14.76 10.28 -3.15
N TYR A 127 13.87 9.30 -3.09
CA TYR A 127 14.21 7.92 -3.41
C TYR A 127 14.49 7.73 -4.90
N VAL A 128 13.54 8.08 -5.75
CA VAL A 128 13.64 7.89 -7.21
C VAL A 128 14.58 8.92 -7.81
N GLY A 129 14.53 10.19 -7.39
CA GLY A 129 15.47 11.22 -7.84
C GLY A 129 16.91 10.94 -7.39
N GLY A 130 17.11 10.38 -6.20
CA GLY A 130 18.43 9.94 -5.74
C GLY A 130 18.96 8.73 -6.53
N LEU A 131 18.09 7.81 -6.93
CA LEU A 131 18.45 6.67 -7.79
C LEU A 131 18.88 7.12 -9.18
N ASP A 132 18.09 7.99 -9.81
CA ASP A 132 18.37 8.52 -11.14
C ASP A 132 19.75 9.21 -11.19
N ARG A 133 20.03 10.11 -10.23
CA ARG A 133 21.34 10.77 -10.13
C ARG A 133 22.49 9.79 -9.86
N ARG A 134 22.25 8.71 -9.11
CA ARG A 134 23.28 7.68 -8.88
C ARG A 134 23.58 6.86 -10.12
N LEU A 135 22.59 6.59 -10.96
CA LEU A 135 22.79 5.91 -12.24
C LEU A 135 23.67 6.77 -13.18
N GLU A 136 23.58 8.10 -13.07
CA GLU A 136 24.45 9.05 -13.79
C GLU A 136 25.82 9.27 -13.13
N HIS A 137 26.15 8.53 -12.07
CA HIS A 137 27.37 8.73 -11.28
C HIS A 137 27.46 10.10 -10.59
N GLU A 138 26.35 10.81 -10.45
CA GLU A 138 26.29 12.07 -9.71
C GLU A 138 26.20 11.84 -8.18
N ARG A 139 26.42 12.92 -7.42
CA ARG A 139 26.17 12.92 -5.97
C ARG A 139 24.68 13.10 -5.72
N ILE A 140 24.16 12.37 -4.73
CA ILE A 140 22.77 12.54 -4.28
C ILE A 140 22.66 13.87 -3.54
N GLU A 141 21.80 14.75 -4.02
CA GLU A 141 21.45 16.01 -3.36
C GLU A 141 19.94 15.97 -3.00
N PRO A 142 19.58 15.51 -1.79
CA PRO A 142 18.19 15.25 -1.43
C PRO A 142 17.31 16.50 -1.52
N VAL A 143 17.84 17.64 -1.08
CA VAL A 143 17.11 18.91 -1.08
C VAL A 143 16.77 19.36 -2.50
N ALA A 144 17.71 19.22 -3.44
CA ALA A 144 17.48 19.54 -4.84
C ALA A 144 16.41 18.62 -5.45
N CYS A 145 16.43 17.32 -5.11
CA CYS A 145 15.42 16.36 -5.57
C CYS A 145 14.02 16.72 -5.05
N VAL A 146 13.91 17.07 -3.77
CA VAL A 146 12.62 17.47 -3.17
C VAL A 146 12.09 18.73 -3.83
N LEU A 147 12.89 19.79 -3.92
CA LEU A 147 12.43 21.06 -4.48
C LEU A 147 12.04 20.94 -5.96
N ARG A 148 12.71 20.06 -6.72
CA ARG A 148 12.44 19.86 -8.15
C ARG A 148 11.24 18.93 -8.41
N TYR A 149 11.15 17.80 -7.69
CA TYR A 149 10.21 16.72 -8.04
C TYR A 149 9.02 16.58 -7.08
N ALA A 150 9.18 16.92 -5.80
CA ALA A 150 8.12 16.68 -4.81
C ALA A 150 6.79 17.38 -5.13
N PRO A 151 6.73 18.64 -5.61
CA PRO A 151 5.45 19.28 -5.91
C PRO A 151 4.61 18.51 -6.96
N ARG A 152 5.27 17.93 -7.97
CA ARG A 152 4.61 17.16 -9.04
C ARG A 152 4.14 15.80 -8.53
N LEU A 153 4.97 15.13 -7.72
CA LEU A 153 4.63 13.86 -7.09
C LEU A 153 3.51 14.00 -6.06
N VAL A 154 3.50 15.08 -5.28
CA VAL A 154 2.41 15.41 -4.36
C VAL A 154 1.11 15.63 -5.13
N LEU A 155 1.15 16.38 -6.24
CA LEU A 155 -0.03 16.59 -7.08
C LEU A 155 -0.55 15.28 -7.69
N TYR A 156 0.36 14.40 -8.13
CA TYR A 156 0.03 13.08 -8.65
C TYR A 156 -0.62 12.19 -7.58
N ASN A 157 -0.02 12.12 -6.39
CA ASN A 157 -0.57 11.35 -5.27
C ASN A 157 -1.93 11.92 -4.80
N LEU A 158 -2.11 13.24 -4.82
CA LEU A 158 -3.39 13.87 -4.54
C LEU A 158 -4.46 13.49 -5.57
N LEU A 159 -4.09 13.40 -6.86
CA LEU A 159 -4.99 12.95 -7.92
C LEU A 159 -5.42 11.50 -7.71
N ILE A 160 -4.49 10.61 -7.34
CA ILE A 160 -4.81 9.21 -7.03
C ILE A 160 -5.75 9.13 -5.84
N VAL A 161 -5.38 9.75 -4.71
CA VAL A 161 -6.19 9.73 -3.48
C VAL A 161 -7.56 10.35 -3.72
N GLY A 162 -7.63 11.48 -4.44
CA GLY A 162 -8.89 12.11 -4.83
C GLY A 162 -9.75 11.20 -5.72
N GLY A 163 -9.12 10.50 -6.67
CA GLY A 163 -9.78 9.48 -7.49
C GLY A 163 -10.41 8.37 -6.65
N PHE A 164 -9.69 7.82 -5.67
CA PHE A 164 -10.24 6.83 -4.73
C PHE A 164 -11.34 7.39 -3.84
N ALA A 165 -11.16 8.60 -3.32
CA ALA A 165 -12.14 9.25 -2.47
C ALA A 165 -13.50 9.41 -3.17
N VAL A 166 -13.50 9.60 -4.50
CA VAL A 166 -14.71 9.63 -5.33
C VAL A 166 -15.18 8.22 -5.71
N LEU A 167 -14.25 7.31 -6.02
CA LEU A 167 -14.56 5.95 -6.46
C LEU A 167 -15.23 5.11 -5.37
N VAL A 168 -14.73 5.15 -4.13
CA VAL A 168 -15.24 4.37 -3.00
C VAL A 168 -16.75 4.54 -2.76
N PRO A 169 -17.30 5.77 -2.60
CA PRO A 169 -18.74 5.93 -2.39
C PRO A 169 -19.58 5.43 -3.58
N VAL A 170 -19.06 5.52 -4.81
CA VAL A 170 -19.74 4.97 -6.00
C VAL A 170 -19.85 3.44 -5.92
N LEU A 171 -18.77 2.74 -5.53
CA LEU A 171 -18.81 1.28 -5.36
C LEU A 171 -19.71 0.85 -4.20
N LEU A 172 -19.81 1.64 -3.12
CA LEU A 172 -20.70 1.33 -2.00
C LEU A 172 -22.18 1.39 -2.41
N VAL A 173 -22.55 2.33 -3.27
CA VAL A 173 -23.93 2.46 -3.79
C VAL A 173 -24.23 1.40 -4.85
N ALA A 174 -23.23 0.98 -5.62
CA ALA A 174 -23.41 0.02 -6.70
C ALA A 174 -22.33 -1.09 -6.70
N PRO A 175 -22.41 -2.08 -5.78
CA PRO A 175 -21.42 -3.15 -5.66
C PRO A 175 -21.14 -3.96 -6.94
N PRO A 176 -22.10 -4.19 -7.85
CA PRO A 176 -21.82 -4.88 -9.11
C PRO A 176 -20.77 -4.17 -9.99
N LEU A 177 -20.55 -2.87 -9.82
CA LEU A 177 -19.49 -2.14 -10.53
C LEU A 177 -18.10 -2.62 -10.13
N LEU A 178 -17.92 -3.31 -8.99
CA LEU A 178 -16.61 -3.79 -8.54
C LEU A 178 -15.97 -4.74 -9.56
N LEU A 179 -16.78 -5.61 -10.18
CA LEU A 179 -16.34 -6.53 -11.24
C LEU A 179 -15.77 -5.78 -12.46
N LEU A 180 -16.28 -4.58 -12.76
CA LEU A 180 -15.79 -3.74 -13.85
C LEU A 180 -14.68 -2.78 -13.40
N ALA A 181 -14.76 -2.27 -12.17
CA ALA A 181 -13.78 -1.35 -11.60
C ALA A 181 -12.41 -2.01 -11.55
N PHE A 182 -12.32 -3.27 -11.13
CA PHE A 182 -11.07 -4.00 -11.03
C PHE A 182 -10.27 -4.07 -12.35
N PRO A 183 -10.80 -4.55 -13.49
CA PRO A 183 -10.06 -4.57 -14.75
C PRO A 183 -9.77 -3.17 -15.29
N VAL A 184 -10.71 -2.22 -15.14
CA VAL A 184 -10.49 -0.81 -15.54
C VAL A 184 -9.31 -0.23 -14.78
N LEU A 185 -9.22 -0.56 -13.50
CA LEU A 185 -8.20 -0.05 -12.61
C LEU A 185 -6.82 -0.64 -12.89
N ILE A 186 -6.74 -1.93 -13.25
CA ILE A 186 -5.51 -2.53 -13.78
C ILE A 186 -5.07 -1.82 -15.07
N LEU A 187 -6.02 -1.52 -15.96
CA LEU A 187 -5.74 -0.84 -17.22
C LEU A 187 -5.24 0.59 -16.99
N VAL A 188 -5.89 1.35 -16.10
CA VAL A 188 -5.46 2.71 -15.70
C VAL A 188 -4.08 2.67 -15.03
N ALA A 189 -3.85 1.70 -14.16
CA ALA A 189 -2.55 1.50 -13.51
C ALA A 189 -1.45 1.24 -14.54
N TYR A 190 -1.70 0.37 -15.52
CA TYR A 190 -0.77 0.11 -16.62
C TYR A 190 -0.52 1.36 -17.47
N LEU A 191 -1.57 2.09 -17.84
CA LEU A 191 -1.50 3.26 -18.72
C LEU A 191 -0.69 4.41 -18.11
N PHE A 192 -0.77 4.57 -16.79
CA PHE A 192 -0.12 5.67 -16.06
C PHE A 192 1.02 5.23 -15.15
N TYR A 193 1.47 3.97 -15.26
CA TYR A 193 2.56 3.43 -14.46
C TYR A 193 3.86 4.26 -14.57
N ALA A 194 4.17 4.80 -15.75
CA ALA A 194 5.42 5.54 -15.98
C ALA A 194 5.38 6.99 -15.49
N VAL A 195 4.19 7.57 -15.24
CA VAL A 195 4.02 8.99 -14.91
C VAL A 195 4.93 9.49 -13.78
N PRO A 196 4.99 8.85 -12.57
CA PRO A 196 5.84 9.34 -11.49
C PRO A 196 7.33 9.30 -11.84
N PHE A 197 7.76 8.33 -12.66
CA PHE A 197 9.14 8.21 -13.10
C PHE A 197 9.50 9.24 -14.17
N LEU A 198 8.58 9.56 -15.08
CA LEU A 198 8.79 10.56 -16.14
C LEU A 198 8.96 11.98 -15.58
N PHE A 199 8.37 12.30 -14.42
CA PHE A 199 8.65 13.56 -13.73
C PHE A 199 10.12 13.73 -13.33
N ILE A 200 10.83 12.62 -13.18
CA ILE A 200 12.20 12.60 -12.68
C ILE A 200 13.17 12.40 -13.84
N VAL A 201 12.94 11.36 -14.65
CA VAL A 201 13.81 10.96 -15.76
C VAL A 201 13.87 12.00 -16.87
N ASP A 202 12.73 12.58 -17.24
CA ASP A 202 12.63 13.52 -18.37
C ASP A 202 12.32 14.96 -17.91
N ASP A 203 12.27 15.18 -16.58
CA ASP A 203 11.75 16.42 -15.98
C ASP A 203 10.40 16.86 -16.61
N ALA A 204 9.57 15.87 -16.99
CA ALA A 204 8.37 16.12 -17.76
C ALA A 204 7.37 16.99 -16.96
N ARG A 205 6.69 17.91 -17.66
CA ARG A 205 5.58 18.66 -17.07
C ARG A 205 4.44 17.71 -16.74
N PHE A 206 3.61 18.11 -15.77
CA PHE A 206 2.54 17.26 -15.25
C PHE A 206 1.73 16.57 -16.36
N LEU A 207 1.09 17.34 -17.25
CA LEU A 207 0.29 16.79 -18.35
C LEU A 207 1.10 16.08 -19.44
N GLU A 208 2.34 16.51 -19.67
CA GLU A 208 3.24 15.90 -20.66
C GLU A 208 3.52 14.45 -20.26
N ALA A 209 3.81 14.20 -18.98
CA ALA A 209 4.07 12.85 -18.46
C ALA A 209 2.88 11.90 -18.66
N PHE A 210 1.64 12.37 -18.47
CA PHE A 210 0.45 11.55 -18.71
C PHE A 210 0.28 11.20 -20.19
N ARG A 211 0.46 12.19 -21.08
CA ARG A 211 0.39 11.95 -22.54
C ARG A 211 1.47 10.98 -22.99
N GLN A 212 2.67 11.15 -22.46
CA GLN A 212 3.82 10.33 -22.81
C GLN A 212 3.65 8.88 -22.31
N SER A 213 3.26 8.70 -21.06
CA SER A 213 2.95 7.38 -20.50
C SER A 213 1.84 6.68 -21.29
N HIS A 214 0.78 7.41 -21.64
CA HIS A 214 -0.31 6.88 -22.46
C HIS A 214 0.15 6.45 -23.85
N ARG A 215 1.00 7.25 -24.50
CA ARG A 215 1.57 6.93 -25.81
C ARG A 215 2.43 5.67 -25.74
N MET A 216 3.35 5.60 -24.78
CA MET A 216 4.20 4.42 -24.55
C MET A 216 3.36 3.15 -24.32
N ALA A 217 2.25 3.26 -23.59
CA ALA A 217 1.36 2.15 -23.30
C ALA A 217 0.54 1.68 -24.51
N ILE A 218 0.07 2.59 -25.37
CA ILE A 218 -0.68 2.22 -26.60
C ILE A 218 0.24 1.73 -27.71
N ASP A 219 1.41 2.35 -27.88
CA ASP A 219 2.42 1.92 -28.86
C ASP A 219 2.92 0.50 -28.54
N GLY A 220 2.85 0.09 -27.26
CA GLY A 220 3.09 -1.28 -26.81
C GLY A 220 4.55 -1.70 -26.93
N GLY A 221 4.77 -2.97 -27.26
CA GLY A 221 6.13 -3.51 -27.51
C GLY A 221 6.98 -3.60 -26.24
N ALA A 222 8.10 -2.89 -26.21
CA ALA A 222 9.07 -2.94 -25.10
C ALA A 222 8.44 -2.52 -23.78
N TYR A 223 7.56 -1.51 -23.78
CA TYR A 223 6.86 -1.04 -22.58
C TYR A 223 5.95 -2.12 -21.99
N PHE A 224 5.15 -2.78 -22.83
CA PHE A 224 4.29 -3.89 -22.41
C PHE A 224 5.11 -5.07 -21.88
N TRP A 225 6.15 -5.47 -22.60
CA TRP A 225 6.96 -6.62 -22.22
C TRP A 225 7.76 -6.38 -20.94
N PHE A 226 8.28 -5.17 -20.75
CA PHE A 226 8.90 -4.75 -19.51
C PHE A 226 7.90 -4.85 -18.34
N ALA A 227 6.68 -4.31 -18.50
CA ALA A 227 5.64 -4.38 -17.48
C ALA A 227 5.28 -5.82 -17.11
N VAL A 228 5.19 -6.73 -18.10
CA VAL A 228 4.93 -8.16 -17.87
C VAL A 228 6.05 -8.81 -17.07
N TRP A 229 7.32 -8.64 -17.46
CA TRP A 229 8.45 -9.22 -16.72
C TRP A 229 8.62 -8.62 -15.34
N HIS A 230 8.38 -7.32 -15.21
CA HIS A 230 8.40 -6.64 -13.93
C HIS A 230 7.32 -7.21 -13.00
N ALA A 231 6.08 -7.37 -13.50
CA ALA A 231 4.98 -7.97 -12.75
C ALA A 231 5.28 -9.43 -12.37
N VAL A 232 5.76 -10.26 -13.31
CA VAL A 232 6.13 -11.65 -13.02
C VAL A 232 7.22 -11.72 -11.95
N THR A 233 8.25 -10.86 -12.05
CA THR A 233 9.34 -10.81 -11.06
C THR A 233 8.82 -10.41 -9.69
N ALA A 234 7.95 -9.40 -9.63
CA ALA A 234 7.31 -8.96 -8.39
C ALA A 234 6.44 -10.06 -7.77
N VAL A 235 5.66 -10.79 -8.58
CA VAL A 235 4.82 -11.91 -8.13
C VAL A 235 5.68 -13.05 -7.59
N VAL A 236 6.73 -13.46 -8.31
CA VAL A 236 7.63 -14.53 -7.84
C VAL A 236 8.30 -14.13 -6.54
N ALA A 237 8.80 -12.90 -6.44
CA ALA A 237 9.39 -12.38 -5.22
C ALA A 237 8.40 -12.32 -4.05
N SER A 238 7.17 -11.85 -4.31
CA SER A 238 6.08 -11.79 -3.34
C SER A 238 5.77 -13.17 -2.76
N ILE A 239 5.70 -14.21 -3.59
CA ILE A 239 5.49 -15.60 -3.13
C ILE A 239 6.63 -16.05 -2.21
N ILE A 240 7.88 -15.83 -2.63
CA ILE A 240 9.07 -16.23 -1.84
C ILE A 240 9.09 -15.51 -0.49
N LEU A 241 8.89 -14.19 -0.48
CA LEU A 241 8.86 -13.38 0.73
C LEU A 241 7.70 -13.79 1.65
N SER A 242 6.52 -14.05 1.08
CA SER A 242 5.34 -14.49 1.84
C SER A 242 5.57 -15.84 2.53
N ILE A 243 6.18 -16.81 1.84
CA ILE A 243 6.55 -18.10 2.43
C ILE A 243 7.55 -17.90 3.58
N LEU A 244 8.55 -17.06 3.37
CA LEU A 244 9.60 -16.81 4.34
C LEU A 244 9.07 -16.15 5.62
N VAL A 245 8.19 -15.15 5.48
CA VAL A 245 7.53 -14.48 6.61
C VAL A 245 6.57 -15.44 7.32
N SER A 246 5.75 -16.18 6.57
CA SER A 246 4.71 -17.06 7.13
C SER A 246 5.29 -18.24 7.90
N ILE A 247 6.38 -18.84 7.41
CA ILE A 247 6.98 -20.04 8.02
C ILE A 247 8.04 -19.66 9.07
N GLY A 248 8.83 -18.62 8.81
CA GLY A 248 10.02 -18.31 9.61
C GLY A 248 9.78 -17.49 10.88
N GLY A 249 8.56 -17.02 11.13
CA GLY A 249 8.25 -16.18 12.30
C GLY A 249 9.15 -14.93 12.36
N PRO A 250 9.62 -14.49 13.54
CA PRO A 250 10.46 -13.29 13.66
C PRO A 250 11.76 -13.36 12.85
N VAL A 251 12.36 -14.56 12.74
CA VAL A 251 13.59 -14.78 11.97
C VAL A 251 13.30 -14.71 10.47
N GLY A 252 12.21 -15.32 10.02
CA GLY A 252 11.73 -15.23 8.64
C GLY A 252 11.46 -13.78 8.21
N LEU A 253 10.87 -12.98 9.11
CA LEU A 253 10.65 -11.55 8.88
C LEU A 253 11.97 -10.79 8.71
N LEU A 254 12.98 -11.03 9.57
CA LEU A 254 14.28 -10.38 9.42
C LEU A 254 14.97 -10.74 8.10
N VAL A 255 14.91 -12.02 7.70
CA VAL A 255 15.48 -12.47 6.43
C VAL A 255 14.71 -11.87 5.25
N ALA A 256 13.38 -11.87 5.30
CA ALA A 256 12.54 -11.27 4.26
C ALA A 256 12.84 -9.77 4.09
N LEU A 257 13.00 -9.04 5.18
CA LEU A 257 13.36 -7.63 5.16
C LEU A 257 14.75 -7.39 4.52
N GLY A 258 15.69 -8.29 4.82
CA GLY A 258 17.03 -8.30 4.23
C GLY A 258 17.03 -8.50 2.70
N PHE A 259 16.12 -9.32 2.17
CA PHE A 259 15.98 -9.54 0.73
C PHE A 259 15.09 -8.52 0.02
N ALA A 260 14.00 -8.07 0.65
CA ALA A 260 13.05 -7.14 0.05
C ALA A 260 13.71 -5.79 -0.27
N THR A 261 14.60 -5.30 0.60
CA THR A 261 15.27 -4.01 0.43
C THR A 261 16.13 -3.92 -0.85
N PRO A 262 17.12 -4.82 -1.08
CA PRO A 262 17.90 -4.80 -2.31
C PRO A 262 17.05 -5.13 -3.53
N LEU A 263 16.07 -6.03 -3.40
CA LEU A 263 15.20 -6.39 -4.51
C LEU A 263 14.36 -5.20 -4.99
N GLY A 264 13.70 -4.48 -4.08
CA GLY A 264 12.92 -3.30 -4.42
C GLY A 264 13.79 -2.20 -5.04
N LEU A 265 15.03 -2.05 -4.57
CA LEU A 265 16.00 -1.13 -5.16
C LEU A 265 16.37 -1.52 -6.59
N VAL A 266 16.67 -2.80 -6.84
CA VAL A 266 17.01 -3.30 -8.18
C VAL A 266 15.83 -3.14 -9.13
N LEU A 267 14.61 -3.50 -8.71
CA LEU A 267 13.40 -3.33 -9.52
C LEU A 267 13.15 -1.86 -9.86
N THR A 268 13.26 -0.96 -8.89
CA THR A 268 13.06 0.47 -9.12
C THR A 268 14.15 1.05 -10.03
N ALA A 269 15.42 0.68 -9.80
CA ALA A 269 16.53 1.11 -10.65
C ALA A 269 16.39 0.59 -12.09
N ALA A 270 15.91 -0.65 -12.26
CA ALA A 270 15.61 -1.21 -13.56
C ALA A 270 14.50 -0.42 -14.28
N THR A 271 13.42 -0.04 -13.57
CA THR A 271 12.36 0.80 -14.14
C THR A 271 12.88 2.18 -14.56
N VAL A 272 13.67 2.84 -13.70
CA VAL A 272 14.28 4.14 -14.03
C VAL A 272 15.19 4.02 -15.25
N SER A 273 16.09 3.02 -15.27
CA SER A 273 17.00 2.77 -16.39
C SER A 273 16.26 2.49 -17.69
N PHE A 274 15.22 1.66 -17.64
CA PHE A 274 14.41 1.32 -18.81
C PHE A 274 13.67 2.53 -19.37
N LEU A 275 13.04 3.33 -18.51
CA LEU A 275 12.31 4.52 -18.96
C LEU A 275 13.24 5.59 -19.53
N ARG A 276 14.45 5.74 -18.98
CA ARG A 276 15.48 6.60 -19.56
C ARG A 276 15.82 6.19 -20.99
N GLU A 277 16.14 4.92 -21.19
CA GLU A 277 16.46 4.38 -22.52
C GLU A 277 15.29 4.63 -23.50
N LEU A 278 14.05 4.43 -23.04
CA LEU A 278 12.87 4.65 -23.87
C LEU A 278 12.70 6.13 -24.27
N VAL A 279 12.90 7.06 -23.33
CA VAL A 279 12.86 8.51 -23.57
C VAL A 279 13.98 8.95 -24.53
N GLU A 280 15.20 8.44 -24.33
CA GLU A 280 16.35 8.73 -25.20
C GLU A 280 16.10 8.27 -26.64
N LEU A 281 15.55 7.06 -26.83
CA LEU A 281 15.21 6.52 -28.14
C LEU A 281 14.11 7.34 -28.84
N GLU A 282 13.11 7.83 -28.09
CA GLU A 282 12.12 8.74 -28.65
C GLU A 282 12.72 10.09 -29.05
N GLY A 283 13.59 10.67 -28.22
CA GLY A 283 14.30 11.92 -28.55
C GLY A 283 15.13 11.82 -29.83
N GLN A 284 15.77 10.67 -30.07
CA GLN A 284 16.53 10.40 -31.29
C GLN A 284 15.64 10.28 -32.54
N ARG A 285 14.41 9.76 -32.42
CA ARG A 285 13.47 9.63 -33.55
C ARG A 285 13.00 10.97 -34.11
N TRP A 286 13.05 12.05 -33.31
CA TRP A 286 12.63 13.38 -33.74
C TRP A 286 13.77 14.26 -34.25
N THR A 287 15.03 13.80 -34.16
CA THR A 287 16.21 14.54 -34.64
C THR A 287 16.75 14.03 -35.98
N MET A 288 16.19 12.95 -36.53
CA MET A 288 16.42 12.45 -37.90
C MET A 288 15.29 12.90 -38.83
#